data_AF-A0AAD7R901-F1
#
_entry.id   AF-A0AAD7R901-F1
#
_cell.length_a   1.000
_cell.length_b   1.000
_cell.length_c   1.000
_cell.angle_alpha   90.00
_cell.angle_beta   90.00
_cell.angle_gamma   90.00
#
_symmetry.space_group_name_H-M   'P 1'
#
loop_
_entity.id
_entity.type
_entity.pdbx_description
1 polymer ?
#
loop_
_entity_poly.entity_id
_entity_poly.type
_entity_poly.pdbx_seq_one_letter_code
_entity_poly.pdbx_strand_id
1 'polypeptide(L)'
;MRWPEFIEVIKAQQGEEGDFSGLDWNEKCEILRSNPVTVMRMFEKRVDALMTDLILSPAQPISPVEDYLFRVEFQARGSPHIHMVVWIEYALEVEDPEDCPDVIEFIDRFITCQMPDEKTDRELHKIVMQEWICHTCDGHLIKGGMPSIAVANSLELAPVPPELDELNGSDRVQ
;
A
#
# COMPACT_ATOMS: atom_id res chain seq x y z
N MET A 1 2.06 -4.95 -13.78
CA MET A 1 2.24 -5.40 -12.39
C MET A 1 3.70 -5.17 -12.03
N ARG A 2 3.98 -4.66 -10.83
CA ARG A 2 5.32 -4.15 -10.46
C ARG A 2 6.27 -5.17 -9.84
N TRP A 3 5.79 -6.36 -9.48
CA TRP A 3 6.60 -7.42 -8.89
C TRP A 3 6.71 -8.59 -9.87
N PRO A 4 7.71 -8.59 -10.77
CA PRO A 4 7.87 -9.64 -11.77
C PRO A 4 8.07 -11.01 -11.12
N GLU A 5 8.66 -11.04 -9.92
CA GLU A 5 8.94 -12.27 -9.18
C GLU A 5 7.66 -13.06 -8.85
N PHE A 6 6.52 -12.38 -8.66
CA PHE A 6 5.24 -13.05 -8.43
C PHE A 6 4.84 -13.90 -9.64
N ILE A 7 5.07 -13.36 -10.85
CA ILE A 7 4.77 -14.04 -12.10
C ILE A 7 5.76 -15.18 -12.33
N GLU A 8 7.06 -14.93 -12.14
CA GLU A 8 8.13 -15.91 -12.28
C GLU A 8 7.93 -17.11 -11.36
N VAL A 9 7.63 -16.89 -10.07
CA VAL A 9 7.41 -17.97 -9.11
C VAL A 9 6.18 -18.81 -9.46
N ILE A 10 5.06 -18.18 -9.84
CA ILE A 10 3.84 -18.91 -10.21
C ILE A 10 4.07 -19.71 -11.50
N LYS A 11 4.77 -19.13 -12.48
CA LYS A 11 5.09 -19.81 -13.74
C LYS A 11 6.06 -20.97 -13.55
N ALA A 12 7.08 -20.80 -12.72
CA ALA A 12 7.99 -21.88 -12.34
C ALA A 12 7.24 -23.05 -11.66
N GLN A 13 6.26 -22.75 -10.80
CA GLN A 13 5.38 -23.79 -10.20
C GLN A 13 4.52 -24.52 -11.23
N GLN A 14 4.23 -23.89 -12.37
CA GLN A 14 3.53 -24.49 -13.52
C GLN A 14 4.48 -25.21 -14.49
N GLY A 15 5.80 -25.21 -14.22
CA GLY A 15 6.82 -25.82 -15.08
C GLY A 15 7.22 -24.95 -16.27
N GLU A 16 6.88 -23.66 -16.25
CA GLU A 16 7.25 -22.67 -17.27
C GLU A 16 8.39 -21.79 -16.75
N GLU A 17 9.52 -21.78 -17.44
CA GLU A 17 10.66 -20.87 -17.18
C GLU A 17 10.89 -19.99 -18.41
N GLY A 18 11.10 -18.69 -18.20
CA GLY A 18 11.32 -17.74 -19.30
C GLY A 18 11.23 -16.28 -18.88
N ASP A 19 11.36 -15.40 -19.86
CA ASP A 19 11.15 -13.95 -19.69
C ASP A 19 9.66 -13.63 -19.84
N PHE A 20 9.05 -13.12 -18.76
CA PHE A 20 7.64 -12.74 -18.70
C PHE A 20 7.44 -11.21 -18.71
N SER A 21 8.49 -10.42 -18.95
CA SER A 21 8.44 -8.96 -18.94
C SER A 21 7.42 -8.39 -19.94
N GLY A 22 7.32 -9.03 -21.11
CA GLY A 22 6.45 -8.65 -22.23
C GLY A 22 4.95 -8.87 -22.03
N LEU A 23 4.52 -9.54 -20.94
CA LEU A 23 3.10 -9.78 -20.68
C LEU A 23 2.34 -8.47 -20.42
N ASP A 24 1.11 -8.39 -20.93
CA ASP A 24 0.23 -7.27 -20.70
C ASP A 24 -0.37 -7.28 -19.27
N TRP A 25 -1.12 -6.24 -18.93
CA TRP A 25 -1.71 -6.11 -17.60
C TRP A 25 -2.75 -7.20 -17.29
N ASN A 26 -3.57 -7.58 -18.26
CA ASN A 26 -4.62 -8.57 -18.06
C ASN A 26 -4.02 -9.97 -17.90
N GLU A 27 -3.03 -10.33 -18.73
CA GLU A 27 -2.29 -11.58 -18.64
C GLU A 27 -1.62 -11.72 -17.26
N LYS A 28 -0.93 -10.67 -16.82
CA LYS A 28 -0.34 -10.60 -15.47
C LYS A 28 -1.39 -10.83 -14.39
N CYS A 29 -2.55 -10.17 -14.49
CA CYS A 29 -3.64 -10.36 -13.54
C CYS A 29 -4.21 -11.79 -13.53
N GLU A 30 -4.32 -12.45 -14.68
CA GLU A 30 -4.82 -13.83 -14.74
C GLU A 30 -3.85 -14.82 -14.08
N ILE A 31 -2.55 -14.65 -14.29
CA ILE A 31 -1.52 -15.50 -13.65
C ILE A 31 -1.62 -15.41 -12.13
N LEU A 32 -1.77 -14.21 -11.57
CA LEU A 32 -1.92 -14.06 -10.12
C LEU A 32 -3.17 -14.76 -9.57
N ARG A 33 -4.30 -14.61 -10.28
CA ARG A 33 -5.57 -15.25 -9.87
C ARG A 33 -5.52 -16.77 -10.02
N SER A 34 -4.63 -17.31 -10.85
CA SER A 34 -4.45 -18.74 -10.97
C SER A 34 -3.85 -19.38 -9.71
N ASN A 35 -3.14 -18.60 -8.88
CA ASN A 35 -2.48 -19.10 -7.67
C ASN A 35 -2.49 -18.05 -6.53
N PRO A 36 -3.67 -17.73 -5.98
CA PRO A 36 -3.81 -16.70 -4.95
C PRO A 36 -3.07 -17.05 -3.65
N VAL A 37 -2.87 -18.33 -3.36
CA VAL A 37 -2.13 -18.79 -2.16
C VAL A 37 -0.66 -18.37 -2.23
N THR A 38 -0.02 -18.54 -3.39
CA THR A 38 1.38 -18.14 -3.57
C THR A 38 1.51 -16.61 -3.56
N VAL A 39 0.58 -15.91 -4.24
CA VAL A 39 0.50 -14.45 -4.19
C VAL A 39 0.42 -13.95 -2.74
N MET A 40 -0.42 -14.57 -1.91
CA MET A 40 -0.56 -14.18 -0.51
C MET A 40 0.70 -14.43 0.32
N ARG A 41 1.33 -15.60 0.19
CA ARG A 41 2.58 -15.89 0.91
C ARG A 41 3.69 -14.90 0.57
N MET A 42 3.80 -14.53 -0.71
CA MET A 42 4.79 -13.56 -1.15
C MET A 42 4.43 -12.14 -0.68
N PHE A 43 3.14 -11.80 -0.65
CA PHE A 43 2.66 -10.54 -0.11
C PHE A 43 2.94 -10.42 1.38
N GLU A 44 2.60 -11.44 2.18
CA GLU A 44 2.91 -11.53 3.61
C GLU A 44 4.40 -11.35 3.86
N LYS A 45 5.28 -11.97 3.08
CA LYS A 45 6.74 -11.76 3.21
C LYS A 45 7.16 -10.31 2.98
N ARG A 46 6.47 -9.59 2.09
CA ARG A 46 6.71 -8.16 1.88
C ARG A 46 6.15 -7.32 3.02
N VAL A 47 5.01 -7.71 3.60
CA VAL A 47 4.45 -7.08 4.81
C VAL A 47 5.40 -7.25 5.99
N ASP A 48 5.89 -8.48 6.21
CA ASP A 48 6.90 -8.79 7.23
C ASP A 48 8.09 -7.84 7.09
N ALA A 49 8.67 -7.76 5.89
CA ALA A 49 9.83 -6.90 5.63
C ALA A 49 9.52 -5.40 5.83
N LEU A 50 8.35 -4.93 5.40
CA LEU A 50 7.91 -3.55 5.67
C LEU A 50 7.88 -3.28 7.18
N MET A 51 7.33 -4.20 7.95
CA MET A 51 7.22 -4.05 9.40
C MET A 51 8.59 -4.14 10.08
N THR A 52 9.37 -5.17 9.80
CA THR A 52 10.63 -5.45 10.52
C THR A 52 11.77 -4.55 10.09
N ASP A 53 11.89 -4.28 8.79
CA ASP A 53 13.08 -3.66 8.22
C ASP A 53 12.93 -2.15 8.07
N LEU A 54 11.69 -1.64 8.11
CA LEU A 54 11.39 -0.20 8.02
C LEU A 54 10.69 0.31 9.28
N ILE A 55 9.43 -0.08 9.50
CA ILE A 55 8.56 0.54 10.52
C ILE A 55 9.09 0.33 11.95
N LEU A 56 9.43 -0.91 12.30
CA LEU A 56 9.95 -1.31 13.61
C LEU A 56 11.48 -1.30 13.66
N SER A 57 12.12 -0.78 12.62
CA SER A 57 13.58 -0.78 12.54
C SER A 57 14.19 0.13 13.64
N PRO A 58 15.42 -0.15 14.11
CA PRO A 58 16.11 0.72 15.05
C PRO A 58 16.35 2.15 14.55
N ALA A 59 16.18 2.40 13.24
CA ALA A 59 16.27 3.73 12.66
C ALA A 59 15.07 4.62 13.01
N GLN A 60 13.96 4.03 13.49
CA GLN A 60 12.76 4.74 13.97
C GLN A 60 12.29 5.83 13.00
N PRO A 61 12.06 5.51 11.72
CA PRO A 61 11.82 6.51 10.67
C PRO A 61 10.56 7.35 10.92
N ILE A 62 9.61 6.81 11.69
CA ILE A 62 8.33 7.45 12.00
C ILE A 62 8.16 7.78 13.50
N SER A 63 9.24 7.78 14.30
CA SER A 63 9.25 7.76 15.79
C SER A 63 9.25 6.32 16.37
N PRO A 64 9.70 6.10 17.63
CA PRO A 64 9.46 4.85 18.34
C PRO A 64 8.00 4.40 18.23
N VAL A 65 7.81 3.15 17.80
CA VAL A 65 6.49 2.51 17.71
C VAL A 65 6.16 1.87 19.06
N GLU A 66 5.02 2.24 19.63
CA GLU A 66 4.51 1.68 20.87
C GLU A 66 3.65 0.44 20.63
N ASP A 67 2.81 0.50 19.60
CA ASP A 67 1.91 -0.59 19.20
C ASP A 67 1.58 -0.47 17.71
N TYR A 68 1.06 -1.54 17.11
CA TYR A 68 0.57 -1.53 15.74
C TYR A 68 -0.51 -2.58 15.51
N LEU A 69 -1.40 -2.29 14.57
CA LEU A 69 -2.42 -3.22 14.11
C LEU A 69 -2.48 -3.13 12.59
N PHE A 70 -2.48 -4.27 11.92
CA PHE A 70 -2.81 -4.31 10.51
C PHE A 70 -3.68 -5.51 10.16
N ARG A 71 -4.41 -5.37 9.05
CA ARG A 71 -5.16 -6.46 8.41
C ARG A 71 -4.86 -6.46 6.93
N VAL A 72 -4.90 -7.65 6.33
CA VAL A 72 -4.82 -7.80 4.89
C VAL A 72 -6.22 -8.01 4.33
N GLU A 73 -6.59 -7.20 3.34
CA GLU A 73 -7.84 -7.30 2.63
C GLU A 73 -7.56 -7.44 1.13
N PHE A 74 -8.54 -7.95 0.37
CA PHE A 74 -8.44 -8.02 -1.08
C PHE A 74 -9.28 -6.92 -1.71
N GLN A 75 -8.63 -5.99 -2.41
CA GLN A 75 -9.30 -4.94 -3.18
C GLN A 75 -9.39 -5.32 -4.67
N ALA A 76 -10.23 -4.58 -5.39
CA ALA A 76 -10.53 -4.66 -6.82
C ALA A 76 -9.62 -5.61 -7.63
N ARG A 77 -10.22 -6.64 -8.22
CA ARG A 77 -9.57 -7.66 -9.08
C ARG A 77 -8.60 -8.62 -8.39
N GLY A 78 -8.61 -8.70 -7.05
CA GLY A 78 -7.91 -9.73 -6.28
C GLY A 78 -6.49 -9.32 -5.86
N SER A 79 -6.20 -8.02 -5.78
CA SER A 79 -4.93 -7.53 -5.24
C SER A 79 -5.01 -7.46 -3.72
N PRO A 80 -4.07 -8.07 -2.98
CA PRO A 80 -3.98 -7.87 -1.55
C PRO A 80 -3.53 -6.43 -1.25
N HIS A 81 -4.06 -5.86 -0.17
CA HIS A 81 -3.70 -4.55 0.37
C HIS A 81 -3.74 -4.60 1.90
N ILE A 82 -2.93 -3.76 2.54
CA ILE A 82 -2.85 -3.68 4.00
C ILE A 82 -3.60 -2.43 4.45
N HIS A 83 -4.50 -2.60 5.41
CA HIS A 83 -4.97 -1.52 6.26
C HIS A 83 -4.18 -1.58 7.57
N MET A 84 -3.44 -0.52 7.90
CA MET A 84 -2.53 -0.49 9.03
C MET A 84 -2.71 0.77 9.87
N VAL A 85 -2.65 0.62 11.18
CA VAL A 85 -2.59 1.67 12.20
C VAL A 85 -1.32 1.42 13.02
N VAL A 86 -0.54 2.48 13.24
CA VAL A 86 0.70 2.43 14.03
C VAL A 86 0.64 3.53 15.08
N TRP A 87 0.83 3.16 16.35
CA TRP A 87 0.92 4.09 17.47
C TRP A 87 2.38 4.41 17.76
N ILE A 88 2.68 5.69 17.96
CA ILE A 88 4.04 6.19 18.11
C ILE A 88 4.16 7.10 19.34
N GLU A 89 5.30 7.03 20.01
CA GLU A 89 5.54 7.70 21.31
C GLU A 89 5.42 9.24 21.22
N TYR A 90 5.94 9.85 20.16
CA TYR A 90 5.96 11.32 20.00
C TYR A 90 4.88 11.81 19.04
N ALA A 91 3.66 11.26 19.15
CA ALA A 91 2.49 11.78 18.46
C ALA A 91 2.12 13.19 18.96
N LEU A 92 1.60 14.04 18.08
CA LEU A 92 1.14 15.37 18.44
C LEU A 92 -0.17 15.27 19.27
N GLU A 93 -0.15 15.77 20.50
CA GLU A 93 -1.34 15.89 21.35
C GLU A 93 -2.04 17.24 21.13
N VAL A 94 -3.26 17.21 20.59
CA VAL A 94 -4.10 18.39 20.37
C VAL A 94 -5.51 18.16 20.92
N GLU A 95 -6.09 19.18 21.57
CA GLU A 95 -7.45 19.11 22.12
C GLU A 95 -8.51 19.17 21.00
N ASP A 96 -8.26 19.96 19.96
CA ASP A 96 -9.09 20.06 18.76
C ASP A 96 -8.21 19.92 17.50
N PRO A 97 -8.21 18.75 16.85
CA PRO A 97 -7.39 18.51 15.67
C PRO A 97 -7.98 19.12 14.39
N GLU A 98 -9.21 19.61 14.40
CA GLU A 98 -9.83 20.19 13.20
C GLU A 98 -9.14 21.49 12.79
N ASP A 99 -8.73 21.57 11.53
CA ASP A 99 -8.05 22.72 10.93
C ASP A 99 -6.82 23.23 11.72
N CYS A 100 -6.15 22.35 12.47
CA CYS A 100 -4.96 22.69 13.25
C CYS A 100 -3.70 22.67 12.37
N PRO A 101 -2.98 23.80 12.20
CA PRO A 101 -1.76 23.85 11.38
C PRO A 101 -0.65 22.90 11.85
N ASP A 102 -0.51 22.72 13.17
CA ASP A 102 0.51 21.85 13.74
C ASP A 102 0.24 20.36 13.40
N VAL A 103 -1.04 19.96 13.31
CA VAL A 103 -1.43 18.61 12.88
C VAL A 103 -1.08 18.38 11.41
N ILE A 104 -1.35 19.38 10.55
CA ILE A 104 -1.02 19.30 9.12
C ILE A 104 0.50 19.20 8.94
N GLU A 105 1.28 20.05 9.60
CA GLU A 105 2.74 20.01 9.54
C GLU A 105 3.29 18.67 10.06
N PHE A 106 2.70 18.12 11.12
CA PHE A 106 3.07 16.81 11.64
C PHE A 106 2.83 15.70 10.60
N ILE A 107 1.68 15.69 9.93
CA ILE A 107 1.35 14.69 8.90
C ILE A 107 2.28 14.83 7.69
N ASP A 108 2.50 16.07 7.21
CA ASP A 108 3.31 16.36 6.02
C ASP A 108 4.78 15.93 6.16
N ARG A 109 5.28 15.77 7.39
CA ARG A 109 6.63 15.24 7.66
C ARG A 109 6.77 13.76 7.29
N PHE A 110 5.70 12.99 7.33
CA PHE A 110 5.72 11.54 7.11
C PHE A 110 4.99 11.12 5.84
N ILE A 111 3.97 11.89 5.42
CA ILE A 111 3.12 11.59 4.29
C ILE A 111 3.21 12.73 3.30
N THR A 112 3.69 12.45 2.09
CA THR A 112 3.73 13.43 1.01
C THR A 112 3.46 12.80 -0.34
N CYS A 113 2.74 13.53 -1.18
CA CYS A 113 2.59 13.24 -2.61
C CYS A 113 3.51 14.11 -3.47
N GLN A 114 4.40 14.90 -2.86
CA GLN A 114 5.34 15.73 -3.61
C GLN A 114 6.39 14.86 -4.29
N MET A 115 6.59 15.12 -5.58
CA MET A 115 7.67 14.49 -6.33
C MET A 115 9.01 15.06 -5.84
N PRO A 116 9.98 14.20 -5.48
CA PRO A 116 11.33 14.65 -5.14
C PRO A 116 11.96 15.41 -6.31
N ASP A 117 12.78 16.43 -6.07
CA ASP A 117 13.41 17.17 -7.17
C ASP A 117 14.49 16.33 -7.87
N GLU A 118 14.41 16.23 -9.20
CA GLU A 118 15.32 15.40 -10.00
C GLU A 118 16.80 15.80 -9.87
N LYS A 119 17.08 17.08 -9.60
CA LYS A 119 18.44 17.61 -9.52
C LYS A 119 19.03 17.45 -8.13
N THR A 120 18.23 17.62 -7.08
CA THR A 120 18.72 17.54 -5.70
C THR A 120 18.61 16.15 -5.09
N ASP A 121 17.62 15.35 -5.50
CA ASP A 121 17.43 13.98 -5.02
C ASP A 121 17.05 13.03 -6.16
N ARG A 122 18.02 12.82 -7.06
CA ARG A 122 17.83 12.03 -8.27
C ARG A 122 17.44 10.58 -8.00
N GLU A 123 17.97 9.98 -6.94
CA GLU A 123 17.71 8.58 -6.62
C GLU A 123 16.29 8.40 -6.09
N LEU A 124 15.88 9.19 -5.10
CA LEU A 124 14.52 9.16 -4.58
C LEU A 124 13.51 9.56 -5.67
N HIS A 125 13.82 10.57 -6.49
CA HIS A 125 12.98 10.95 -7.63
C HIS A 125 12.76 9.78 -8.59
N LYS A 126 13.82 9.03 -8.92
CA LYS A 126 13.71 7.86 -9.80
C LYS A 126 12.86 6.75 -9.18
N ILE A 127 13.07 6.44 -7.90
CA ILE A 127 12.30 5.43 -7.17
C ILE A 127 10.83 5.83 -7.11
N VAL A 128 10.54 7.03 -6.63
CA VAL A 128 9.17 7.54 -6.53
C VAL A 128 8.51 7.60 -7.91
N MET A 129 9.19 8.07 -8.96
CA MET A 129 8.65 8.06 -10.34
C MET A 129 8.29 6.66 -10.84
N GLN A 130 9.10 5.66 -10.53
CA GLN A 130 8.80 4.26 -10.88
C GLN A 130 7.60 3.74 -10.10
N GLU A 131 7.44 4.23 -8.86
CA GLU A 131 6.39 3.85 -7.93
C GLU A 131 5.13 4.75 -7.96
N TRP A 132 5.13 5.81 -8.76
CA TRP A 132 4.08 6.84 -8.74
C TRP A 132 2.78 6.40 -9.43
N ILE A 133 1.73 7.15 -9.14
CA ILE A 133 0.36 7.03 -9.63
C ILE A 133 0.34 6.73 -11.15
N CYS A 134 -0.53 5.80 -11.58
CA CYS A 134 -0.58 5.43 -12.99
C CYS A 134 -0.82 6.65 -13.89
N HIS A 135 -0.27 6.66 -15.11
CA HIS A 135 -0.36 7.80 -16.04
C HIS A 135 -1.79 8.35 -16.24
N THR A 136 -2.81 7.50 -16.10
CA THR A 136 -4.22 7.90 -16.15
C THR A 136 -4.58 8.77 -14.95
N CYS A 137 -4.27 8.32 -13.73
CA CYS A 137 -4.57 9.03 -12.51
C CYS A 137 -3.73 10.31 -12.38
N ASP A 138 -2.46 10.26 -12.79
CA ASP A 138 -1.59 11.45 -12.88
C ASP A 138 -2.16 12.48 -13.87
N GLY A 139 -2.56 12.03 -15.07
CA GLY A 139 -3.19 12.90 -16.06
C GLY A 139 -4.53 13.50 -15.63
N HIS A 140 -5.24 12.88 -14.70
CA HIS A 140 -6.43 13.44 -14.07
C HIS A 140 -6.05 14.50 -13.02
N LEU A 141 -5.10 14.18 -12.13
CA LEU A 141 -4.65 15.08 -11.07
C LEU A 141 -4.02 16.37 -11.61
N ILE A 142 -3.19 16.29 -12.65
CA ILE A 142 -2.60 17.45 -13.34
C ILE A 142 -3.68 18.39 -13.91
N LYS A 143 -4.83 17.84 -14.30
CA LYS A 143 -5.97 18.61 -14.83
C LYS A 143 -6.92 19.10 -13.73
N GLY A 144 -6.56 18.93 -12.46
CA GLY A 144 -7.40 19.26 -11.31
C GLY A 144 -8.62 18.35 -11.14
N GLY A 145 -8.60 17.16 -11.77
CA GLY A 145 -9.69 16.18 -11.70
C GLY A 145 -9.31 14.97 -10.86
N MET A 146 -10.26 14.45 -10.09
CA MET A 146 -10.06 13.17 -9.41
C MET A 146 -10.16 12.01 -10.43
N PRO A 147 -9.27 11.00 -10.39
CA PRO A 147 -9.34 9.87 -11.33
C PRO A 147 -10.67 9.12 -11.21
N SER A 148 -11.22 8.66 -12.34
CA SER A 148 -12.53 7.98 -12.39
C SER A 148 -12.64 6.78 -11.44
N ILE A 149 -11.52 6.11 -11.15
CA ILE A 149 -11.45 4.99 -10.21
C ILE A 149 -11.64 5.42 -8.74
N ALA A 150 -11.21 6.64 -8.39
CA ALA A 150 -11.44 7.25 -7.07
C ALA A 150 -12.84 7.86 -6.96
N VAL A 151 -13.41 8.33 -8.09
CA VAL A 151 -14.78 8.85 -8.18
C VAL A 151 -15.83 7.75 -8.04
N ALA A 152 -15.55 6.52 -8.49
CA ALA A 152 -16.53 5.44 -8.54
C ALA A 152 -17.10 5.02 -7.17
N ASN A 153 -16.43 5.38 -6.07
CA ASN A 153 -16.91 5.11 -4.71
C ASN A 153 -17.01 6.38 -3.86
N SER A 154 -16.89 7.59 -4.44
CA SER A 154 -16.96 8.87 -3.70
C SER A 154 -16.09 8.98 -2.44
N LEU A 155 -15.00 8.19 -2.32
CA LEU A 155 -14.23 8.00 -1.09
C LEU A 155 -15.03 7.40 0.11
N GLU A 156 -16.21 6.85 -0.13
CA GLU A 156 -17.02 6.18 0.88
C GLU A 156 -16.44 4.82 1.24
N LEU A 157 -16.33 4.52 2.54
CA LEU A 157 -16.00 3.16 2.99
C LEU A 157 -17.25 2.29 2.81
N ALA A 158 -17.08 1.09 2.25
CA ALA A 158 -18.17 0.12 2.23
C ALA A 158 -18.60 -0.17 3.68
N PRO A 159 -19.90 -0.22 3.98
CA PRO A 159 -20.39 -0.52 5.32
C PRO A 159 -19.86 -1.88 5.77
N VAL A 160 -19.46 -1.98 7.04
CA VAL A 160 -19.01 -3.25 7.63
C VAL A 160 -20.15 -4.26 7.51
N PRO A 161 -19.93 -5.44 6.88
CA PRO A 161 -20.95 -6.47 6.78
C PRO A 161 -21.43 -6.91 8.17
N PRO A 162 -22.75 -7.10 8.39
CA PRO A 162 -23.30 -7.51 9.69
C PRO A 162 -22.71 -8.81 10.23
N GLU A 163 -22.21 -9.67 9.33
CA GLU A 163 -21.52 -10.92 9.68
C GLU A 163 -20.19 -10.68 10.42
N LEU A 164 -19.67 -9.45 10.41
CA LEU A 164 -18.45 -9.04 11.11
C LEU A 164 -18.74 -8.28 12.42
N ASP A 165 -20.00 -7.99 12.75
CA ASP A 165 -20.39 -7.34 14.02
C ASP A 165 -20.21 -8.28 15.23
N GLU A 166 -20.30 -9.60 15.02
CA GLU A 166 -20.17 -10.62 16.08
C GLU A 166 -18.72 -11.13 16.27
N LEU A 167 -17.78 -10.71 15.41
CA LEU A 167 -16.37 -11.06 15.59
C LEU A 167 -15.79 -10.23 16.74
N ASN A 168 -15.90 -10.78 17.95
CA ASN A 168 -15.22 -10.26 19.13
C ASN A 168 -13.75 -10.00 18.80
N GLY A 169 -13.21 -8.86 19.24
CA GLY A 169 -11.87 -8.37 18.90
C GLY A 169 -10.68 -9.29 19.23
N SER A 170 -10.92 -10.49 19.77
CA SER A 170 -9.94 -11.55 20.02
C SER A 170 -9.73 -12.52 18.85
N ASP A 171 -10.65 -12.60 17.88
CA ASP A 171 -10.54 -13.55 16.75
C ASP A 171 -9.90 -12.91 15.50
N ARG A 172 -9.38 -11.69 15.63
CA ARG A 172 -8.60 -10.96 14.60
C ARG A 172 -7.08 -11.13 14.75
N VAL A 173 -6.63 -12.19 15.42
CA VAL A 173 -5.20 -12.51 15.58
C VAL A 173 -4.92 -13.91 15.05
N GLN A 174 -4.45 -13.99 13.80
CA GLN A 174 -3.19 -14.66 13.45
C GLN A 174 -2.56 -13.91 12.28
#